data_AF-A0A940EMJ9-F1
#
_entry.id   AF-A0A940EMJ9-F1
#
_cell.length_a   1.000
_cell.length_b   1.000
_cell.length_c   1.000
_cell.angle_alpha   90.00
_cell.angle_beta   90.00
_cell.angle_gamma   90.00
#
_symmetry.space_group_name_H-M   'P 1'
#
loop_
_entity.id
_entity.type
_entity.pdbx_description
1 polymer ?
#
loop_
_entity_poly.entity_id
_entity_poly.type
_entity_poly.pdbx_seq_one_letter_code
_entity_poly.pdbx_strand_id
1 'polypeptide(L)'
;MPSPASPLRGEARIAHAMPASAWRPPLAIAAPSPVQACECAVLAIWRSLDEHDLLDEEVRDALATVLEPLTALALGERPRRLIDVLREPNPLDPSHLYWLTRRLLTLVPELQALAAACGAAARDVTGEPPIDAIQPTR
;
A
#
# COMPACT_ATOMS: atom_id res chain seq x y z
N MET A 1 -67.53 9.77 28.28
CA MET A 1 -67.03 10.73 27.27
C MET A 1 -65.64 10.32 26.85
N PRO A 2 -65.44 9.83 25.62
CA PRO A 2 -64.11 9.65 25.04
C PRO A 2 -63.70 10.93 24.29
N SER A 3 -62.46 11.38 24.47
CA SER A 3 -61.78 12.25 23.51
C SER A 3 -60.33 11.80 23.32
N PRO A 4 -59.83 11.81 22.07
CA PRO A 4 -58.60 11.14 21.66
C PRO A 4 -57.40 12.09 21.71
N ALA A 5 -56.25 11.60 22.17
CA ALA A 5 -54.97 12.29 21.98
C ALA A 5 -54.32 11.77 20.69
N SER A 6 -54.19 12.67 19.72
CA SER A 6 -53.52 12.47 18.43
C SER A 6 -52.00 12.30 18.57
N PRO A 7 -51.35 11.67 17.57
CA PRO A 7 -49.95 11.24 17.63
C PRO A 7 -48.99 12.39 17.33
N LEU A 8 -47.93 12.51 18.13
CA LEU A 8 -46.75 13.31 17.82
C LEU A 8 -45.86 12.52 16.84
N ARG A 9 -45.99 12.83 15.54
CA ARG A 9 -44.81 13.02 14.66
C ARG A 9 -43.95 14.09 15.35
N GLY A 10 -42.64 14.00 15.49
CA GLY A 10 -41.63 13.33 14.69
C GLY A 10 -40.53 14.36 14.48
N GLU A 11 -39.41 14.23 15.18
CA GLU A 11 -38.19 15.05 15.05
C GLU A 11 -37.22 14.52 16.11
N ALA A 12 -35.94 14.30 15.90
CA ALA A 12 -35.12 14.17 14.72
C ALA A 12 -34.00 13.23 15.16
N ARG A 13 -33.75 12.12 14.46
CA ARG A 13 -32.51 11.38 14.66
C ARG A 13 -31.40 12.31 14.19
N ILE A 14 -30.73 12.97 15.13
CA ILE A 14 -29.40 13.50 14.86
C ILE A 14 -28.48 12.28 14.83
N ALA A 15 -28.49 11.60 13.67
CA ALA A 15 -27.36 10.80 13.28
C ALA A 15 -26.23 11.79 12.98
N HIS A 16 -25.41 12.11 13.98
CA HIS A 16 -24.05 12.52 13.72
C HIS A 16 -23.30 11.30 13.19
N ALA A 17 -23.62 10.91 11.96
CA ALA A 17 -22.76 10.07 11.16
C ALA A 17 -21.51 10.91 10.89
N MET A 18 -20.43 10.54 11.57
CA MET A 18 -19.08 10.96 11.26
C MET A 18 -18.88 10.93 9.73
N PRO A 19 -18.23 11.93 9.13
CA PRO A 19 -17.78 11.79 7.76
C PRO A 19 -16.84 10.58 7.73
N ALA A 20 -17.26 9.54 7.02
CA ALA A 20 -16.40 8.42 6.65
C ALA A 20 -15.28 8.96 5.75
N SER A 21 -14.25 9.54 6.36
CA SER A 21 -12.91 9.55 5.81
C SER A 21 -12.40 8.12 5.86
N ALA A 22 -12.81 7.32 4.89
CA ALA A 22 -12.22 6.02 4.64
C ALA A 22 -12.35 5.72 3.15
N TRP A 23 -11.32 6.15 2.42
CA TRP A 23 -10.85 5.57 1.17
C TRP A 23 -11.88 5.52 0.01
N ARG A 24 -11.89 6.60 -0.78
CA ARG A 24 -12.26 6.52 -2.20
C ARG A 24 -11.04 6.00 -2.98
N PRO A 25 -11.10 4.86 -3.70
CA PRO A 25 -10.13 4.62 -4.74
C PRO A 25 -10.44 5.60 -5.89
N PRO A 26 -9.50 6.45 -6.34
CA PRO A 26 -9.71 7.18 -7.56
C PRO A 26 -9.72 6.20 -8.73
N LEU A 27 -10.77 6.29 -9.56
CA LEU A 27 -10.73 6.28 -11.02
C LEU A 27 -9.48 5.64 -11.63
N ALA A 28 -9.64 4.47 -12.25
CA ALA A 28 -8.78 3.89 -13.29
C ALA A 28 -7.34 4.44 -13.29
N ILE A 29 -6.61 4.16 -12.21
CA ILE A 29 -5.24 4.62 -12.05
C ILE A 29 -4.40 3.78 -13.00
N ALA A 30 -3.63 4.43 -13.87
CA ALA A 30 -2.54 3.77 -14.57
C ALA A 30 -1.79 2.86 -13.57
N ALA A 31 -1.41 1.65 -13.99
CA ALA A 31 -0.73 0.72 -13.11
C ALA A 31 0.42 1.45 -12.38
N PRO A 32 0.50 1.37 -11.04
CA PRO A 32 1.47 2.12 -10.28
C PRO A 32 2.86 1.86 -10.85
N SER A 33 3.65 2.93 -10.99
CA SER A 33 5.02 2.77 -11.48
C SER A 33 5.78 1.83 -10.54
N PRO A 34 6.78 1.07 -11.04
CA PRO A 34 7.56 0.16 -10.20
C PRO A 34 8.16 0.84 -8.96
N VAL A 35 8.54 2.11 -9.09
CA VAL A 35 9.04 2.96 -7.98
C VAL A 35 7.96 3.18 -6.93
N GLN A 36 6.76 3.63 -7.33
CA GLN A 36 5.65 3.84 -6.40
C GLN A 36 5.22 2.56 -5.71
N ALA A 37 5.17 1.43 -6.44
CA ALA A 37 4.84 0.14 -5.85
C ALA A 37 5.87 -0.26 -4.77
N CYS A 38 7.16 -0.06 -5.02
CA CYS A 38 8.21 -0.33 -4.03
C CYS A 38 8.12 0.59 -2.81
N GLU A 39 7.90 1.89 -3.00
CA GLU A 39 7.76 2.87 -1.90
C GLU A 39 6.54 2.57 -1.03
N CYS A 40 5.38 2.32 -1.65
CA CYS A 40 4.16 1.95 -0.95
C CYS A 40 4.34 0.66 -0.13
N ALA A 41 5.00 -0.35 -0.70
CA ALA A 41 5.29 -1.59 0.00
C ALA A 41 6.21 -1.39 1.20
N VAL A 42 7.29 -0.60 1.06
CA VAL A 42 8.19 -0.29 2.18
C VAL A 42 7.44 0.38 3.33
N LEU A 43 6.60 1.38 3.03
CA LEU A 43 5.80 2.07 4.04
C LEU A 43 4.79 1.15 4.73
N ALA A 44 4.08 0.32 3.96
CA ALA A 44 3.13 -0.63 4.51
C ALA A 44 3.81 -1.66 5.43
N ILE A 45 4.97 -2.18 5.02
CA ILE A 45 5.75 -3.12 5.84
C ILE A 45 6.16 -2.48 7.16
N TRP A 46 6.72 -1.27 7.14
CA TRP A 46 7.16 -0.60 8.37
C TRP A 46 6.00 -0.33 9.32
N ARG A 47 4.87 0.15 8.80
CA ARG A 47 3.67 0.42 9.61
C ARG A 47 3.16 -0.86 10.28
N SER A 48 2.95 -1.93 9.52
CA SER A 48 2.44 -3.19 10.06
C SER A 48 3.38 -3.84 11.07
N LEU A 49 4.69 -3.65 10.93
CA LEU A 49 5.67 -4.15 11.90
C LEU A 49 5.72 -3.30 13.18
N ASP A 50 5.66 -1.98 13.06
CA ASP A 50 5.69 -1.05 14.20
C ASP A 50 4.44 -1.19 15.07
N GLU A 51 3.28 -1.31 14.44
CA GLU A 51 1.98 -1.49 15.11
C GLU A 51 1.79 -2.93 15.63
N HIS A 52 2.68 -3.87 15.29
CA HIS A 52 2.59 -5.30 15.62
C HIS A 52 1.31 -6.00 15.10
N ASP A 53 0.69 -5.43 14.06
CA ASP A 53 -0.62 -5.84 13.56
C ASP A 53 -0.58 -7.04 12.59
N LEU A 54 0.56 -7.71 12.45
CA LEU A 54 0.66 -8.94 11.64
C LEU A 54 -0.17 -10.11 12.20
N LEU A 55 -0.71 -9.99 13.42
CA LEU A 55 -1.67 -10.93 13.98
C LEU A 55 -3.09 -10.75 13.39
N ASP A 56 -3.38 -9.56 12.87
CA ASP A 56 -4.69 -9.23 12.31
C ASP A 56 -4.79 -9.76 10.86
N GLU A 57 -5.88 -10.47 10.56
CA GLU A 57 -6.14 -10.99 9.21
C GLU A 57 -6.29 -9.89 8.18
N GLU A 58 -7.02 -8.83 8.53
CA GLU A 58 -7.34 -7.74 7.62
C GLU A 58 -6.07 -6.98 7.26
N VAL A 59 -5.17 -6.79 8.23
CA VAL A 59 -3.87 -6.15 7.99
C VAL A 59 -2.96 -7.03 7.15
N ARG A 60 -2.95 -8.35 7.38
CA ARG A 60 -2.19 -9.29 6.56
C ARG A 60 -2.69 -9.33 5.11
N ASP A 61 -4.00 -9.33 4.89
CA ASP A 61 -4.59 -9.33 3.54
C ASP A 61 -4.37 -7.99 2.82
N ALA A 62 -4.48 -6.87 3.54
CA ALA A 62 -4.12 -5.56 3.02
C ALA A 62 -2.63 -5.50 2.61
N LEU A 63 -1.74 -6.03 3.45
CA LEU A 63 -0.32 -6.10 3.14
C LEU A 63 -0.05 -7.02 1.94
N ALA A 64 -0.73 -8.16 1.84
CA ALA A 64 -0.63 -9.05 0.68
C ALA A 64 -1.03 -8.33 -0.63
N THR A 65 -2.11 -7.56 -0.60
CA THR A 65 -2.58 -6.75 -1.73
C THR A 65 -1.55 -5.70 -2.15
N VAL A 66 -0.86 -5.06 -1.19
CA VAL A 66 0.20 -4.09 -1.48
C VAL A 66 1.44 -4.77 -2.10
N LEU A 67 1.74 -6.02 -1.73
CA LEU A 67 2.88 -6.76 -2.26
C LEU A 67 2.60 -7.41 -3.63
N GLU A 68 1.34 -7.60 -4.00
CA GLU A 68 0.94 -8.29 -5.23
C GLU A 68 1.54 -7.69 -6.51
N PRO A 69 1.59 -6.36 -6.71
CA PRO A 69 2.26 -5.75 -7.87
C PRO A 69 3.76 -6.06 -7.96
N LEU A 70 4.41 -6.37 -6.83
CA LEU A 70 5.84 -6.68 -6.79
C LEU A 70 6.16 -8.07 -7.36
N THR A 71 5.16 -8.95 -7.49
CA THR A 71 5.33 -10.27 -8.14
C THR A 71 5.66 -10.15 -9.62
N ALA A 72 5.33 -9.02 -10.25
CA ALA A 72 5.69 -8.71 -11.64
C ALA A 72 7.13 -8.19 -11.77
N LEU A 73 7.82 -7.89 -10.67
CA LEU A 73 9.21 -7.41 -10.67
C LEU A 73 10.20 -8.57 -10.61
N ALA A 74 11.46 -8.32 -10.98
CA ALA A 74 12.55 -9.30 -10.95
C ALA A 74 13.06 -9.60 -9.52
N LEU A 75 12.15 -9.82 -8.58
CA LEU A 75 12.42 -10.23 -7.18
C LEU A 75 12.36 -11.75 -6.99
N GLY A 76 12.14 -12.50 -8.08
CA GLY A 76 11.95 -13.95 -8.06
C GLY A 76 10.66 -14.36 -7.34
N GLU A 77 10.61 -15.60 -6.85
CA GLU A 77 9.43 -16.18 -6.19
C GLU A 77 9.17 -15.66 -4.77
N ARG A 78 10.03 -14.75 -4.27
CA ARG A 78 10.00 -14.35 -2.87
C ARG A 78 8.77 -13.53 -2.47
N PRO A 79 8.34 -12.50 -3.25
CA PRO A 79 7.10 -11.77 -2.94
C PRO A 79 5.90 -12.70 -2.95
N ARG A 80 5.87 -13.68 -3.87
CA ARG A 80 4.80 -14.67 -3.96
C ARG A 80 4.71 -15.54 -2.72
N ARG A 81 5.83 -16.10 -2.25
CA ARG A 81 5.87 -16.88 -1.00
C ARG A 81 5.45 -16.08 0.23
N LEU A 82 5.77 -14.79 0.27
CA LEU A 82 5.33 -13.90 1.35
C LEU A 82 3.81 -13.69 1.32
N ILE A 83 3.25 -13.47 0.13
CA ILE A 83 1.80 -13.35 -0.07
C ILE A 83 1.08 -14.63 0.35
N ASP A 84 1.61 -15.80 -0.02
CA ASP A 84 1.01 -17.08 0.32
C ASP A 84 0.89 -17.26 1.85
N VAL A 85 1.94 -16.93 2.60
CA VAL A 85 1.92 -17.01 4.08
C VAL A 85 1.08 -15.91 4.70
N LEU A 86 1.06 -14.70 4.14
CA LEU A 86 0.20 -13.60 4.60
C LEU A 86 -1.29 -13.99 4.53
N ARG A 87 -1.69 -14.71 3.48
CA ARG A 87 -3.07 -15.16 3.24
C ARG A 87 -3.45 -16.45 3.98
N GLU A 88 -2.59 -16.99 4.84
CA GLU A 88 -2.95 -18.15 5.66
C GLU A 88 -4.07 -17.80 6.66
N PRO A 89 -5.05 -18.71 6.86
CA PRO A 89 -6.17 -18.47 7.77
C PRO A 89 -5.69 -18.32 9.22
N ASN A 90 -6.43 -17.56 10.01
CA ASN A 90 -6.15 -17.48 11.44
C ASN A 90 -6.51 -18.77 12.21
N PRO A 91 -5.80 -19.08 13.31
CA PRO A 91 -4.61 -18.38 13.80
C PRO A 91 -3.35 -18.76 13.02
N LEU A 92 -2.48 -17.77 12.77
CA LEU A 92 -1.13 -18.01 12.27
C LEU A 92 -0.28 -18.73 13.32
N ASP A 93 0.48 -19.72 12.88
CA ASP A 93 1.46 -20.37 13.75
C ASP A 93 2.55 -19.36 14.18
N PRO A 94 3.01 -19.36 15.45
CA PRO A 94 4.07 -18.46 15.90
C PRO A 94 5.36 -18.55 15.07
N SER A 95 5.70 -19.73 14.53
CA SER A 95 6.86 -19.88 13.66
C SER A 95 6.67 -19.19 12.31
N HIS A 96 5.44 -19.17 11.78
CA HIS A 96 5.09 -18.44 10.56
C HIS A 96 5.14 -16.92 10.78
N LEU A 97 4.66 -16.43 11.93
CA LEU A 97 4.81 -15.01 12.32
C LEU A 97 6.28 -14.57 12.42
N TYR A 98 7.12 -15.38 13.07
CA TYR A 98 8.56 -15.10 13.16
C TYR A 98 9.23 -15.14 11.79
N TRP A 99 8.87 -16.12 10.95
CA TRP A 99 9.39 -16.21 9.59
C TRP A 99 8.98 -14.98 8.76
N LEU A 100 7.73 -14.54 8.87
CA LEU A 100 7.13 -13.47 8.10
C LEU A 100 7.75 -12.12 8.46
N THR A 101 7.81 -11.78 9.75
CA THR A 101 8.52 -10.59 10.25
C THR A 101 9.96 -10.52 9.74
N ARG A 102 10.71 -11.61 9.86
CA ARG A 102 12.11 -11.68 9.39
C ARG A 102 12.23 -11.51 7.86
N ARG A 103 11.29 -12.09 7.09
CA ARG A 103 11.32 -12.02 5.62
C ARG A 103 10.88 -10.67 5.08
N LEU A 104 9.96 -9.99 5.75
CA LEU A 104 9.57 -8.62 5.44
C LEU A 104 10.73 -7.64 5.70
N LEU A 105 11.39 -7.73 6.87
CA LEU A 105 12.54 -6.88 7.19
C LEU A 105 13.70 -7.01 6.19
N THR A 106 13.90 -8.22 5.67
CA THR A 106 14.93 -8.48 4.66
C THR A 106 14.50 -8.12 3.25
N LEU A 107 13.20 -7.90 3.00
CA LEU A 107 12.69 -7.47 1.69
C LEU A 107 12.82 -5.96 1.51
N VAL A 108 12.72 -5.18 2.60
CA VAL A 108 12.78 -3.70 2.56
C VAL A 108 14.00 -3.15 1.81
N PRO A 109 15.25 -3.60 2.07
CA PRO A 109 16.41 -3.08 1.35
C PRO A 109 16.37 -3.41 -0.15
N GLU A 110 15.80 -4.55 -0.54
CA GLU A 110 15.67 -4.96 -1.94
C GLU A 110 14.68 -4.05 -2.68
N LEU A 111 13.56 -3.70 -2.04
CA LEU A 111 12.58 -2.76 -2.60
C LEU A 111 13.14 -1.35 -2.73
N GLN A 112 13.91 -0.89 -1.74
CA GLN A 112 14.59 0.41 -1.81
C GLN A 112 15.62 0.46 -2.94
N ALA A 113 16.39 -0.61 -3.14
CA ALA A 113 17.35 -0.71 -4.24
C ALA A 113 16.65 -0.69 -5.61
N LEU A 114 15.51 -1.38 -5.76
CA LEU A 114 14.72 -1.37 -6.99
C LEU A 114 14.11 0.01 -7.27
N ALA A 115 13.55 0.66 -6.26
CA ALA A 115 13.02 2.02 -6.39
C ALA A 115 14.12 3.00 -6.87
N ALA A 116 15.33 2.91 -6.30
CA ALA A 116 16.46 3.72 -6.71
C ALA A 116 16.93 3.42 -8.14
N ALA A 117 17.00 2.14 -8.54
CA ALA A 117 17.41 1.75 -9.89
C ALA A 117 16.41 2.22 -10.96
N CYS A 118 15.11 2.05 -10.71
CA CYS A 118 14.06 2.52 -11.61
C CYS A 118 14.00 4.07 -11.68
N GLY A 119 14.23 4.75 -10.56
CA GLY A 119 14.32 6.21 -10.51
C GLY A 119 15.54 6.77 -11.25
N ALA A 120 16.69 6.09 -11.19
CA ALA A 120 17.89 6.46 -11.94
C ALA A 120 17.69 6.30 -13.45
N ALA A 121 17.10 5.18 -13.90
CA ALA A 121 16.82 4.94 -15.32
C ALA A 121 15.85 5.98 -15.93
N ALA A 122 14.87 6.45 -15.16
CA ALA A 122 13.95 7.50 -15.62
C ALA A 122 14.64 8.86 -15.82
N ARG A 123 15.69 9.16 -15.05
CA ARG A 123 16.44 10.42 -15.15
C ARG A 123 17.41 10.42 -16.33
N ASP A 124 17.99 9.27 -16.66
CA ASP A 124 18.93 9.12 -17.78
C ASP A 124 18.25 9.29 -19.15
N VAL A 125 16.95 8.96 -19.25
CA VAL A 125 16.14 9.19 -20.47
C VAL A 125 15.81 10.67 -20.68
N THR A 126 15.86 11.49 -19.62
CA THR A 126 15.70 12.95 -19.70
C THR A 126 17.07 13.61 -19.91
N GLY A 127 17.85 13.05 -20.85
CA GLY A 127 19.10 13.61 -21.32
C GLY A 127 18.87 14.96 -21.97
N GLU A 128 18.85 16.01 -21.16
CA GLU A 128 19.05 17.38 -21.58
C GLU A 128 20.42 17.44 -22.30
N PRO A 129 20.49 17.82 -23.59
CA PRO A 129 21.78 17.92 -24.26
C PRO A 129 22.62 19.00 -23.58
N PRO A 130 23.94 18.82 -23.46
CA PRO A 130 24.81 19.81 -22.82
C PRO A 130 24.67 21.15 -23.53
N ILE A 131 24.28 22.17 -22.78
CA ILE A 131 24.22 23.57 -23.19
C ILE A 131 25.67 24.08 -23.31
N ASP A 132 26.45 23.54 -24.25
CA ASP A 132 27.82 23.97 -24.52
C ASP A 132 28.14 24.01 -26.04
N ALA A 133 27.10 24.13 -26.87
CA ALA A 133 27.24 24.30 -28.31
C ALA A 133 26.67 25.63 -28.82
N ILE A 134 26.73 26.71 -28.02
CA ILE A 134 26.58 28.08 -28.54
C ILE A 134 27.98 28.65 -28.75
N GLN A 135 28.63 28.23 -29.83
CA GLN A 135 29.78 28.95 -30.38
C GLN A 135 29.28 30.28 -30.95
N PRO A 136 29.76 31.44 -30.48
CA PRO A 136 29.49 32.70 -31.15
C PRO A 136 30.33 32.76 -32.44
N THR A 137 29.70 32.49 -33.58
CA THR A 137 30.27 32.87 -34.88
C THR A 137 30.23 34.38 -35.05
N ARG A 138 31.42 34.98 -35.02
CA ARG A 138 31.86 36.28 -35.58
C ARG A 138 31.22 37.57 -35.07
#